data_AF-A0A2E3RQC9-F1
#
_entry.id   AF-A0A2E3RQC9-F1
#
_cell.length_a   1.000
_cell.length_b   1.000
_cell.length_c   1.000
_cell.angle_alpha   90.00
_cell.angle_beta   90.00
_cell.angle_gamma   90.00
#
_symmetry.space_group_name_H-M   'P 1'
#
loop_
_entity.id
_entity.type
_entity.pdbx_description
1 polymer ?
#
loop_
_entity_poly.entity_id
_entity_poly.type
_entity_poly.pdbx_seq_one_letter_code
_entity_poly.pdbx_strand_id
1 'polypeptide(L)'
;MRTEEPMNRTTTSVNITPSALWASAFVILALIVLQAGRMQPTMATADNVVAGELGFTLMTAPSGFGSKERPNELLYVIDNHTEVLYIYDIENYSKKRIDFMYSTSLPNLFRVARSG
;
A
#
# COMPACT_ATOMS: atom_id res chain seq x y z
N MET A 1 -15.91 66.07 -9.82
CA MET A 1 -15.39 65.27 -10.94
C MET A 1 -14.13 64.59 -10.42
N ARG A 2 -14.16 63.26 -10.27
CA ARG A 2 -13.19 62.44 -9.52
C ARG A 2 -12.16 61.90 -10.52
N THR A 3 -10.87 62.17 -10.29
CA THR A 3 -9.77 61.66 -11.12
C THR A 3 -9.33 60.33 -10.54
N GLU A 4 -9.54 59.23 -11.26
CA GLU A 4 -9.10 57.90 -10.84
C GLU A 4 -7.66 57.69 -11.32
N GLU A 5 -6.73 57.53 -10.38
CA GLU A 5 -5.34 57.18 -10.70
C GLU A 5 -5.26 55.76 -11.27
N PRO A 6 -4.55 55.53 -12.38
CA PRO A 6 -4.37 54.19 -12.90
C PRO A 6 -3.46 53.37 -11.98
N MET A 7 -4.05 52.38 -11.32
CA MET A 7 -3.35 51.38 -10.51
C MET A 7 -2.38 50.56 -11.37
N ASN A 8 -1.09 50.90 -11.28
CA ASN A 8 0.00 50.19 -11.96
C ASN A 8 0.23 48.82 -11.30
N ARG A 9 -0.30 47.75 -11.91
CA ARG A 9 -0.06 46.37 -11.47
C ARG A 9 1.26 45.89 -12.05
N THR A 10 2.32 46.00 -11.27
CA THR A 10 3.59 45.33 -11.56
C THR A 10 3.41 43.82 -11.34
N THR A 11 3.07 43.08 -12.39
CA THR A 11 3.14 41.63 -12.37
C THR A 11 4.61 41.21 -12.42
N THR A 12 5.20 40.95 -11.25
CA THR A 12 6.54 40.38 -11.15
C THR A 12 6.53 38.98 -11.76
N SER A 13 6.98 38.84 -13.00
CA SER A 13 7.24 37.54 -13.60
C SER A 13 8.44 36.93 -12.89
N VAL A 14 8.20 35.92 -12.05
CA VAL A 14 9.28 35.11 -11.46
C VAL A 14 9.92 34.33 -12.60
N ASN A 15 11.05 34.83 -13.10
CA ASN A 15 11.87 34.12 -14.08
C ASN A 15 12.55 32.94 -13.36
N ILE A 16 11.86 31.80 -13.33
CA ILE A 16 12.44 30.56 -12.83
C ILE A 16 13.45 30.08 -13.88
N THR A 17 14.72 30.27 -13.58
CA THR A 17 15.80 29.79 -14.45
C THR A 17 15.73 28.25 -14.54
N PRO A 18 15.88 27.65 -15.73
CA PRO A 18 15.84 26.19 -15.88
C PRO A 18 16.78 25.44 -14.94
N SER A 19 17.92 26.03 -14.60
CA SER A 19 18.89 25.50 -13.64
C SER A 19 18.33 25.35 -12.21
N ALA A 20 17.48 26.28 -11.77
CA ALA A 20 16.83 26.20 -10.46
C ALA A 20 15.82 25.04 -10.41
N LEU A 21 15.11 24.81 -11.51
CA LEU A 21 14.17 23.70 -11.65
C LEU A 21 14.91 22.35 -11.59
N TRP A 22 16.00 22.22 -12.34
CA TRP A 22 16.86 21.03 -12.30
C TRP A 22 17.47 20.79 -10.92
N ALA A 23 17.98 21.83 -10.26
CA ALA A 23 18.50 21.71 -8.90
C ALA A 23 17.44 21.16 -7.93
N SER A 24 16.21 21.69 -8.00
CA SER A 24 15.11 21.21 -7.16
C SER A 24 14.72 19.77 -7.46
N ALA A 25 14.72 19.37 -8.74
CA ALA A 25 14.43 18.00 -9.16
C ALA A 25 15.47 17.01 -8.62
N PHE A 26 16.77 17.36 -8.67
CA PHE A 26 17.83 16.53 -8.09
C PHE A 26 17.72 16.39 -6.58
N VAL A 27 17.38 17.47 -5.87
CA VAL A 27 17.17 17.42 -4.42
C VAL A 27 15.98 16.51 -4.08
N ILE A 28 14.85 16.68 -4.77
CA ILE A 28 13.66 15.83 -4.58
C ILE A 28 14.00 14.36 -4.88
N LEU A 29 14.70 14.09 -5.99
CA LEU A 29 15.13 12.74 -6.35
C LEU A 29 16.04 12.13 -5.28
N ALA A 30 17.01 12.88 -4.77
CA ALA A 30 17.89 12.42 -3.70
C ALA A 30 17.10 12.07 -2.44
N LEU A 31 16.13 12.90 -2.05
CA LEU A 31 15.24 12.64 -0.91
C LEU A 31 14.36 11.40 -1.13
N ILE A 32 13.85 11.19 -2.34
CA ILE A 32 13.08 9.99 -2.68
C ILE A 32 13.94 8.74 -2.52
N VAL A 33 15.17 8.73 -3.05
CA VAL A 33 16.09 7.59 -2.95
C VAL A 33 16.49 7.32 -1.49
N LEU A 34 16.82 8.38 -0.74
CA LEU A 34 17.14 8.30 0.69
C LEU A 34 15.98 7.73 1.51
N GLN A 35 14.74 8.12 1.20
CA GLN A 35 13.57 7.59 1.89
C GLN A 35 13.22 6.17 1.45
N ALA A 36 13.35 5.84 0.16
CA ALA A 36 13.11 4.49 -0.34
C ALA A 36 14.07 3.46 0.28
N GLY A 37 15.32 3.83 0.55
CA GLY A 37 16.27 2.98 1.29
C GLY A 37 15.96 2.82 2.79
N ARG A 38 15.12 3.71 3.35
CA ARG A 38 14.67 3.68 4.76
C ARG A 38 13.27 3.11 4.91
N MET A 39 12.58 2.82 3.81
CA MET A 39 11.39 1.98 3.86
C MET A 39 11.86 0.62 4.34
N GLN A 40 11.67 0.36 5.64
CA GLN A 40 11.69 -1.01 6.12
C GLN A 40 10.67 -1.74 5.23
N PRO A 41 11.02 -2.90 4.65
CA PRO A 41 9.98 -3.72 4.07
C PRO A 41 8.92 -3.83 5.14
N THR A 42 7.70 -3.37 4.86
CA THR A 42 6.56 -3.69 5.70
C THR A 42 6.62 -5.19 5.82
N MET A 43 7.11 -5.67 6.97
CA MET A 43 6.94 -7.05 7.32
C MET A 43 5.43 -7.14 7.40
N ALA A 44 4.84 -7.86 6.46
CA ALA A 44 3.61 -8.53 6.75
C ALA A 44 4.01 -9.45 7.90
N THR A 45 3.89 -8.93 9.12
CA THR A 45 4.09 -9.70 10.32
C THR A 45 2.77 -10.41 10.51
N ALA A 46 2.80 -11.71 10.80
CA ALA A 46 1.67 -12.41 11.39
C ALA A 46 0.89 -11.48 12.34
N ASP A 47 -0.43 -11.43 12.17
CA ASP A 47 -1.38 -10.59 12.94
C ASP A 47 -1.61 -9.16 12.41
N ASN A 48 -1.24 -8.87 11.16
CA ASN A 48 -1.58 -7.60 10.53
C ASN A 48 -2.88 -7.71 9.71
N VAL A 49 -3.82 -6.80 9.97
CA VAL A 49 -5.05 -6.64 9.20
C VAL A 49 -5.01 -5.28 8.51
N VAL A 50 -5.05 -5.30 7.18
CA VAL A 50 -5.15 -4.08 6.38
C VAL A 50 -6.48 -4.08 5.65
N ALA A 51 -7.38 -3.18 6.06
CA ALA A 51 -8.60 -2.89 5.32
C ALA A 51 -8.31 -1.74 4.35
N GLY A 52 -8.31 -2.03 3.04
CA GLY A 52 -8.12 -1.04 2.00
C GLY A 52 -9.42 -0.32 1.66
N GLU A 53 -9.32 0.96 1.27
CA GLU A 53 -10.46 1.75 0.77
C GLU A 53 -11.12 1.15 -0.48
N LEU A 54 -10.41 0.27 -1.19
CA LEU A 54 -10.85 -0.40 -2.43
C LEU A 54 -11.67 -1.68 -2.19
N GLY A 55 -12.17 -1.91 -0.97
CA GLY A 55 -13.05 -3.05 -0.67
C GLY A 55 -12.35 -4.38 -0.46
N PHE A 56 -11.03 -4.37 -0.25
CA PHE A 56 -10.26 -5.56 0.09
C PHE A 56 -9.81 -5.51 1.55
N THR A 57 -9.96 -6.61 2.27
CA THR A 57 -9.36 -6.81 3.59
C THR A 57 -8.31 -7.90 3.52
N LEU A 58 -7.10 -7.57 3.95
CA LEU A 58 -5.94 -8.46 3.95
C LEU A 58 -5.63 -8.83 5.39
N MET A 59 -5.42 -10.11 5.68
CA MET A 59 -5.01 -10.60 7.00
C MET A 59 -3.90 -11.63 6.84
N THR A 60 -2.82 -11.49 7.61
CA THR A 60 -1.78 -12.52 7.68
C THR A 60 -1.84 -13.30 9.00
N ALA A 61 -1.68 -14.61 8.93
CA ALA A 61 -1.62 -15.48 10.11
C ALA A 61 -0.49 -16.51 9.95
N PRO A 62 0.13 -16.98 11.04
CA PRO A 62 1.15 -18.02 10.96
C PRO A 62 0.50 -19.34 10.51
N SER A 63 1.10 -19.99 9.50
CA SER A 63 0.63 -21.28 8.98
C SER A 63 0.84 -22.46 9.95
N GLY A 64 1.64 -22.27 11.00
CA GLY A 64 2.11 -23.32 11.90
C GLY A 64 3.37 -24.05 11.40
N PHE A 65 3.84 -23.75 10.18
CA PHE A 65 5.09 -24.24 9.63
C PHE A 65 6.19 -23.16 9.68
N GLY A 66 7.46 -23.57 9.58
CA GLY A 66 8.62 -22.67 9.70
C GLY A 66 9.21 -22.62 11.11
N SER A 67 10.29 -21.85 11.29
CA SER A 67 10.92 -21.67 12.60
C SER A 67 10.19 -20.59 13.40
N LYS A 68 10.35 -20.57 14.74
CA LYS A 68 9.76 -19.50 15.58
C LYS A 68 10.17 -18.09 15.16
N GLU A 69 11.37 -17.94 14.60
CA GLU A 69 11.93 -16.66 14.15
C GLU A 69 11.52 -16.32 12.71
N ARG A 70 11.10 -17.31 11.93
CA ARG A 70 10.69 -17.18 10.51
C ARG A 70 9.55 -18.16 10.21
N PRO A 71 8.33 -17.88 10.71
CA PRO A 71 7.18 -18.69 10.38
C PRO A 71 6.82 -18.52 8.91
N ASN A 72 6.31 -19.58 8.29
CA ASN A 72 5.57 -19.46 7.04
C ASN A 72 4.22 -18.83 7.36
N GLU A 73 3.72 -17.97 6.48
CA GLU A 73 2.50 -17.20 6.72
C GLU A 73 1.42 -17.55 5.70
N LEU A 74 0.17 -17.49 6.14
CA LEU A 74 -0.99 -17.51 5.28
C LEU A 74 -1.49 -16.08 5.10
N LEU A 75 -1.81 -15.71 3.86
CA LEU A 75 -2.48 -14.46 3.54
C LEU A 75 -3.92 -14.74 3.16
N TYR A 76 -4.83 -14.18 3.95
CA TYR A 76 -6.26 -14.15 3.68
C TYR A 76 -6.60 -12.83 2.99
N VAL A 77 -7.31 -12.91 1.87
CA VAL A 77 -7.81 -11.74 1.14
C VAL A 77 -9.32 -11.86 1.03
N ILE A 78 -10.03 -10.92 1.62
CA ILE A 78 -11.49 -10.80 1.57
C ILE A 78 -11.82 -9.70 0.57
N ASP A 79 -12.52 -10.05 -0.51
CA ASP A 79 -13.10 -9.11 -1.45
C ASP A 79 -14.56 -8.84 -1.05
N ASN A 80 -14.84 -7.60 -0.63
CA ASN A 80 -16.17 -7.18 -0.20
C ASN A 80 -17.16 -7.00 -1.36
N HIS A 81 -16.68 -6.85 -2.60
CA HIS A 81 -17.54 -6.67 -3.77
C HIS A 81 -18.03 -8.00 -4.31
N THR A 82 -17.15 -9.00 -4.38
CA THR A 82 -17.52 -10.33 -4.86
C THR A 82 -17.92 -11.31 -3.75
N GLU A 83 -17.74 -10.90 -2.49
CA GLU A 83 -17.95 -11.72 -1.29
C GLU A 83 -17.15 -13.04 -1.34
N VAL A 84 -15.88 -12.94 -1.69
CA VAL A 84 -14.97 -14.10 -1.83
C VAL A 84 -13.80 -13.97 -0.88
N LEU A 85 -13.48 -15.08 -0.22
CA LEU A 85 -12.24 -15.28 0.51
C LEU A 85 -11.24 -16.00 -0.39
N TYR A 86 -10.05 -15.43 -0.54
CA TYR A 86 -8.88 -16.07 -1.13
C TYR A 86 -7.85 -16.37 -0.04
N ILE A 87 -7.21 -17.53 -0.12
CA ILE A 87 -6.15 -17.95 0.79
C ILE A 87 -4.89 -18.21 -0.01
N TYR A 88 -3.80 -17.59 0.40
CA TYR A 88 -2.49 -17.75 -0.18
C TYR A 88 -1.49 -18.24 0.87
N ASP A 89 -0.53 -19.05 0.44
CA ASP A 89 0.64 -19.40 1.22
C ASP A 89 1.80 -18.48 0.88
N ILE A 90 2.50 -18.01 1.90
CA ILE A 90 3.72 -17.23 1.80
C ILE A 90 4.84 -18.12 2.34
N GLU A 91 5.42 -18.92 1.44
CA GLU A 91 6.62 -19.68 1.75
C GLU A 91 7.76 -18.71 2.04
N ASN A 92 8.32 -18.78 3.26
CA ASN A 92 9.59 -18.18 3.71
C ASN A 92 9.98 -16.87 3.00
N TYR A 93 9.93 -15.75 3.71
CA TYR A 93 10.23 -14.39 3.24
C TYR A 93 11.35 -14.25 2.17
N SER A 94 12.40 -15.06 2.25
CA SER A 94 13.50 -15.11 1.28
C SER A 94 13.09 -15.51 -0.15
N LYS A 95 12.02 -16.31 -0.33
CA LYS A 95 11.62 -16.84 -1.64
C LYS A 95 10.71 -15.90 -2.44
N LYS A 96 10.23 -14.79 -1.86
CA LYS A 96 9.38 -13.76 -2.51
C LYS A 96 8.27 -14.33 -3.40
N ARG A 97 7.67 -15.46 -3.00
CA ARG A 97 6.65 -16.15 -3.77
C ARG A 97 5.39 -16.25 -2.91
N ILE A 98 4.26 -15.94 -3.52
CA ILE A 98 2.94 -16.05 -2.94
C ILE A 98 2.20 -17.08 -3.77
N ASP A 99 1.76 -18.16 -3.15
CA ASP A 99 1.10 -19.27 -3.82
C ASP A 99 -0.37 -19.29 -3.48
N PHE A 100 -1.22 -19.34 -4.51
CA PHE A 100 -2.64 -19.49 -4.31
C PHE A 100 -2.97 -20.89 -3.81
N MET A 101 -3.68 -20.98 -2.69
CA MET A 101 -4.12 -22.26 -2.13
C MET A 101 -5.54 -22.59 -2.56
N TYR A 102 -6.48 -21.68 -2.23
CA TYR A 102 -7.91 -21.94 -2.37
C TYR A 102 -8.72 -20.65 -2.28
N SER A 103 -9.95 -20.69 -2.80
CA SER A 103 -10.92 -19.60 -2.69
C SER A 103 -12.32 -20.13 -2.41
N THR A 104 -13.11 -19.40 -1.64
CA THR A 104 -14.51 -19.73 -1.36
C THR A 104 -15.37 -18.49 -1.23
N SER A 105 -16.64 -18.60 -1.62
CA SER A 105 -17.62 -17.53 -1.38
C SER A 105 -17.94 -17.47 0.12
N LEU A 106 -17.90 -16.27 0.70
CA LEU A 106 -18.25 -16.01 2.10
C LEU A 106 -19.66 -16.49 2.48
N PRO A 107 -20.71 -16.30 1.64
CA PRO A 107 -22.04 -16.81 1.98
C PRO A 107 -22.07 -18.32 2.16
N ASN A 108 -21.38 -19.08 1.30
CA ASN A 108 -21.30 -20.54 1.45
C ASN A 108 -20.47 -20.92 2.68
N LEU A 109 -19.32 -20.27 2.90
CA LEU A 109 -18.49 -20.52 4.08
C LEU A 109 -19.30 -20.35 5.37
N PHE A 110 -20.02 -19.22 5.51
CA PHE A 110 -20.82 -18.96 6.70
C PHE A 110 -22.07 -19.85 6.78
N ARG A 111 -22.65 -20.28 5.64
CA ARG A 111 -23.73 -21.26 5.63
C ARG A 111 -23.26 -22.61 6.18
N VAL A 112 -22.11 -23.09 5.70
CA VAL A 112 -21.49 -24.34 6.18
C VAL A 112 -21.14 -24.24 7.66
N ALA A 113 -20.53 -23.13 8.09
CA ALA A 113 -20.17 -22.91 9.48
C ALA A 113 -21.37 -22.88 10.45
N ARG A 114 -22.54 -22.42 9.99
CA ARG A 114 -23.78 -22.44 10.79
C ARG A 114 -24.51 -23.78 10.78
N SER A 115 -24.22 -24.65 9.82
CA SER A 115 -24.81 -25.99 9.73
C SER A 115 -24.02 -27.06 10.48
N GLY A 116 -22.86 -26.69 11.03
CA GLY A 116 -22.03 -27.55 11.89
C GLY A 116 -22.47 -27.53 13.35
#